data_AF-A0A2M7VV05-F1
#
_entry.id   AF-A0A2M7VV05-F1
#
_cell.length_a   1.000
_cell.length_b   1.000
_cell.length_c   1.000
_cell.angle_alpha   90.00
_cell.angle_beta   90.00
_cell.angle_gamma   90.00
#
_symmetry.space_group_name_H-M   'P 1'
#
loop_
_entity.id
_entity.type
_entity.pdbx_description
1 polymer ?
#
loop_
_entity_poly.entity_id
_entity_poly.type
_entity_poly.pdbx_seq_one_letter_code
_entity_poly.pdbx_strand_id
1 'polypeptide(L)' 'EKLSVFNFVDEHFEIIGKVVYFYCPNGYGNAKMNNNFFENKLKVAATTRNLNTVKKLLEMTTFI' A
#
# COMPACT_ATOMS: atom_id res chain seq x y z
N GLU A 1 -10.62 -11.27 -9.53
CA GLU A 1 -11.90 -10.57 -9.22
C GLU A 1 -11.60 -9.21 -8.63
N LYS A 2 -12.39 -8.21 -9.03
CA LYS A 2 -12.11 -6.79 -8.91
C LYS A 2 -11.98 -6.33 -7.45
N LEU A 3 -10.84 -5.71 -7.11
CA LEU A 3 -10.63 -5.00 -5.84
C LEU A 3 -11.62 -3.82 -5.64
N SER A 4 -12.33 -3.40 -6.69
CA SER A 4 -13.27 -2.28 -6.71
C SER A 4 -14.58 -2.49 -5.93
N VAL A 5 -14.73 -3.60 -5.20
CA VAL A 5 -15.98 -3.93 -4.46
C VAL A 5 -15.81 -3.71 -2.95
N PHE A 6 -14.61 -3.41 -2.47
CA PHE A 6 -14.34 -3.18 -1.05
C PHE A 6 -14.25 -1.68 -0.78
N ASN A 7 -15.32 -1.11 -0.21
CA ASN A 7 -15.32 0.25 0.32
C ASN A 7 -15.15 0.17 1.84
N PHE A 8 -13.94 0.45 2.33
CA PHE A 8 -13.76 0.81 3.73
C PHE A 8 -13.82 2.33 3.79
N VAL A 9 -14.75 2.84 4.58
CA VAL A 9 -15.22 4.24 4.54
C VAL A 9 -14.08 5.27 4.65
N ASP A 10 -12.98 4.90 5.30
CA ASP A 10 -11.82 5.79 5.52
C ASP A 10 -10.51 5.28 4.89
N GLU A 11 -10.50 4.14 4.19
CA GLU A 11 -9.29 3.59 3.57
C GLU A 11 -9.39 3.68 2.05
N HIS A 12 -8.37 4.26 1.43
CA HIS A 12 -8.30 4.40 -0.02
C HIS A 12 -7.02 3.78 -0.55
N PHE A 13 -7.10 3.12 -1.69
CA PHE A 13 -5.91 2.66 -2.39
C PHE A 13 -6.01 2.95 -3.88
N GLU A 14 -4.86 3.16 -4.49
CA GLU A 14 -4.70 3.30 -5.94
C GLU A 14 -3.59 2.37 -6.41
N ILE A 15 -3.78 1.73 -7.55
CA ILE A 15 -2.77 0.85 -8.15
C ILE A 15 -2.20 1.55 -9.37
N ILE A 16 -0.90 1.82 -9.32
CA ILE A 16 -0.15 2.39 -10.44
C ILE A 16 0.94 1.40 -10.82
N GLY A 17 0.78 0.76 -11.99
CA GLY A 17 1.67 -0.29 -12.46
C GLY A 17 1.74 -1.48 -11.50
N LYS A 18 2.88 -1.63 -10.82
CA LYS A 18 3.14 -2.72 -9.84
C LYS A 18 3.11 -2.25 -8.38
N VAL A 19 2.71 -0.99 -8.13
CA VAL A 19 2.74 -0.38 -6.81
C VAL A 19 1.31 -0.09 -6.36
N VAL A 20 1.00 -0.48 -5.12
CA VAL A 20 -0.23 -0.11 -4.42
C VAL A 20 0.07 1.08 -3.52
N TYR A 21 -0.49 2.24 -3.84
CA TYR A 21 -0.50 3.39 -2.96
C TYR A 21 -1.70 3.26 -2.03
N PHE A 22 -1.42 3.22 -0.72
CA PHE A 22 -2.45 2.97 0.28
C PHE A 22 -2.51 4.12 1.29
N TYR A 23 -3.70 4.68 1.45
CA TYR A 23 -4.04 5.72 2.40
C TYR A 23 -4.94 5.14 3.49
N CYS A 24 -4.40 5.10 4.71
CA CYS A 24 -5.08 4.62 5.91
C CYS A 24 -4.93 5.64 7.05
N PRO A 25 -5.91 6.55 7.26
CA PRO A 25 -5.81 7.63 8.24
C PRO A 25 -5.80 7.12 9.68
N ASN A 26 -6.44 5.98 9.95
CA ASN A 26 -6.50 5.35 11.27
C ASN A 26 -5.25 4.49 11.60
N GLY A 27 -4.20 4.60 10.78
CA GLY A 27 -2.94 3.88 10.92
C GLY A 27 -2.96 2.49 10.29
N TYR A 28 -1.79 2.05 9.82
CA TYR A 28 -1.64 0.79 9.09
C TYR A 28 -1.91 -0.46 9.95
N GLY A 29 -1.66 -0.39 11.26
CA GLY A 29 -1.93 -1.50 12.18
C GLY A 29 -3.42 -1.81 12.35
N ASN A 30 -4.29 -0.81 12.15
CA ASN A 30 -5.75 -0.97 12.21
C ASN A 30 -6.38 -1.15 10.82
N ALA A 31 -5.57 -1.10 9.76
CA ALA A 31 -6.06 -1.13 8.40
C ALA A 31 -6.63 -2.50 8.03
N LYS A 32 -7.83 -2.50 7.45
CA LYS A 32 -8.49 -3.72 6.96
C LYS A 32 -7.89 -4.15 5.62
N MET A 33 -7.49 -3.21 4.77
CA MET A 33 -6.71 -3.47 3.55
C MET A 33 -5.21 -3.52 3.85
N ASN A 34 -4.78 -4.46 4.68
CA ASN A 34 -3.35 -4.67 4.94
C ASN A 34 -2.68 -5.50 3.83
N ASN A 35 -1.37 -5.72 3.94
CA ASN A 35 -0.58 -6.45 2.93
C ASN A 35 -1.21 -7.82 2.60
N ASN A 36 -1.63 -8.57 3.61
CA ASN A 36 -2.23 -9.90 3.42
C ASN A 36 -3.53 -9.83 2.61
N PHE A 37 -4.32 -8.76 2.76
CA PHE A 37 -5.50 -8.55 1.93
C PHE A 37 -5.12 -8.43 0.45
N PHE A 38 -4.12 -7.60 0.14
CA PHE A 38 -3.65 -7.43 -1.23
C PHE A 38 -2.98 -8.70 -1.79
N GLU A 39 -2.13 -9.37 -1.02
CA GLU A 39 -1.47 -10.61 -1.44
C GLU A 39 -2.47 -11.71 -1.75
N ASN A 40 -3.48 -11.91 -0.90
CA ASN A 40 -4.52 -12.93 -1.13
C ASN A 40 -5.39 -12.59 -2.34
N LYS A 41 -5.71 -11.31 -2.57
CA LYS A 41 -6.56 -10.89 -3.70
C LYS A 41 -5.81 -10.88 -5.03
N LEU A 42 -4.55 -10.47 -5.03
CA LEU A 42 -3.71 -10.37 -6.21
C LEU A 42 -2.92 -11.65 -6.48
N LYS A 43 -2.85 -12.59 -5.52
CA LYS A 43 -2.07 -13.82 -5.57
C LYS A 43 -0.59 -13.59 -5.85
N VAL A 44 -0.04 -12.52 -5.29
CA VAL A 44 1.37 -12.14 -5.42
C VAL A 44 1.94 -11.83 -4.05
N ALA A 45 3.24 -12.04 -3.87
CA ALA A 45 3.96 -11.53 -2.70
C ALA A 45 4.17 -10.02 -2.86
N ALA A 46 3.85 -9.26 -1.82
CA ALA A 46 3.97 -7.81 -1.80
C ALA A 46 4.82 -7.38 -0.60
N THR A 47 5.61 -6.32 -0.78
CA THR A 47 6.28 -5.68 0.35
C THR A 47 5.61 -4.34 0.62
N THR A 48 5.41 -4.02 1.90
CA THR A 48 4.88 -2.72 2.30
C THR A 48 5.99 -1.89 2.93
N ARG A 49 6.01 -0.59 2.61
CA ARG A 49 6.85 0.41 3.27
C ARG A 49 6.03 1.67 3.50
N ASN A 50 6.28 2.33 4.63
CA ASN A 50 5.73 3.66 4.88
C ASN A 50 6.35 4.65 3.87
N LEU A 51 5.56 5.61 3.40
CA LEU A 51 6.01 6.66 2.48
C LEU A 51 7.22 7.45 3.00
N ASN A 52 7.32 7.71 4.31
CA ASN A 52 8.48 8.37 4.92
C ASN A 52 9.77 7.56 4.72
N THR A 53 9.69 6.23 4.87
CA THR A 53 10.83 5.33 4.62
C THR A 53 11.21 5.35 3.14
N VAL A 54 10.23 5.29 2.23
CA VAL A 54 10.47 5.34 0.78
C VAL A 54 11.14 6.67 0.40
N LYS A 55 10.66 7.79 0.94
CA LYS A 55 11.27 9.12 0.74
C LYS A 55 12.73 9.14 1.22
N LYS A 56 13.01 8.59 2.40
CA LYS A 56 14.38 8.55 2.92
C LYS A 56 15.31 7.69 2.07
N LEU A 57 14.83 6.55 1.58
CA LEU A 57 15.58 5.70 0.65
C LEU A 57 15.87 6.44 -0.66
N LEU A 58 14.86 7.12 -1.22
CA LEU A 58 15.03 7.92 -2.44
C LEU A 58 16.07 9.03 -2.25
N GLU A 59 16.01 9.74 -1.12
CA GLU A 59 17.00 10.75 -0.75
C GLU A 59 18.42 10.13 -0.75
N MET A 60 18.60 9.00 -0.07
CA MET A 60 19.90 8.31 -0.02
C MET A 60 20.41 7.85 -1.39
N THR A 61 19.53 7.45 -2.32
CA THR A 61 19.94 7.00 -3.66
C THR A 61 20.20 8.14 -4.64
N THR A 62 19.63 9.33 -4.38
CA THR A 62 19.75 10.50 -5.28
C THR A 62 21.02 11.31 -4.99
N PHE A 63 21.64 11.13 -3.83
CA PHE A 63 22.92 11.77 -3.47
C PHE A 63 24.16 11.01 -3.99
N ILE A 64 23.99 10.14 -4.99
CA ILE A 64 25.08 9.50 -5.74
C ILE A 64 25.26 10.28 -7.05
#